data_AF-A0A1J4L3Y4-F1
#
_entry.id   AF-A0A1J4L3Y4-F1
#
_cell.length_a   1.000
_cell.length_b   1.000
_cell.length_c   1.000
_cell.angle_alpha   90.00
_cell.angle_beta   90.00
_cell.angle_gamma   90.00
#
_symmetry.space_group_name_H-M   'P 1'
#
loop_
_entity.id
_entity.type
_entity.pdbx_description
1 polymer ?
#
loop_
_entity_poly.entity_id
_entity_poly.type
_entity_poly.pdbx_seq_one_letter_code
_entity_poly.pdbx_strand_id
1 'polypeptide(L)'
;MIDESLDCSPPSLQTKQLNKILDICIEGSSLAGFVFSLLQLFTLGASSSSFFYVLFVSSVFSYHTLSIVKSVFPRFTVEAGFKEKLFLCGDVHYLTIAALFLLTGICPLLYIISYLIIFGVKGISFVIKTLIPMLNNPSLSENPAIDQIEMLISQPIITLVASFCEILLVIQLLFIALFDFRPLTWICLITYALWQLAFLFSTNDGHSRAWTIMATSLRELAAKNSETYGPQLDSVLDKIGDFGKTTTQWYPSHDLKIHLQ
;
A
#
# COMPACT_ATOMS: atom_id res chain seq x y z
N MET A 1 23.02 25.83 11.46
CA MET A 1 23.67 25.73 10.14
C MET A 1 24.66 24.58 10.26
N ILE A 2 24.18 23.36 10.07
CA ILE A 2 25.01 22.14 10.09
C ILE A 2 25.34 21.89 8.62
N ASP A 3 26.63 21.89 8.32
CA ASP A 3 27.16 21.65 6.99
C ASP A 3 26.97 20.15 6.68
N GLU A 4 25.87 19.82 6.02
CA GLU A 4 25.59 18.46 5.53
C GLU A 4 26.46 18.20 4.29
N SER A 5 27.72 17.86 4.51
CA SER A 5 28.49 17.17 3.48
C SER A 5 27.88 15.77 3.30
N LEU A 6 26.83 15.69 2.47
CA LEU A 6 26.32 14.44 1.93
C LEU A 6 27.51 13.66 1.37
N ASP A 7 27.82 12.55 2.02
CA ASP A 7 28.86 11.64 1.55
C ASP A 7 28.40 11.07 0.20
N CYS A 8 28.80 11.73 -0.88
CA CYS A 8 28.49 11.37 -2.26
C CYS A 8 29.30 10.16 -2.75
N SER A 9 29.99 9.44 -1.85
CA SER A 9 30.71 8.22 -2.20
C SER A 9 29.77 7.19 -2.83
N PRO A 10 30.14 6.58 -3.98
CA PRO A 10 29.32 5.56 -4.61
C PRO A 10 29.18 4.34 -3.69
N PRO A 11 28.02 3.65 -3.72
CA PRO A 11 27.80 2.49 -2.87
C PRO A 11 28.83 1.40 -3.17
N SER A 12 29.36 0.79 -2.10
CA SER A 12 30.33 -0.30 -2.19
C SER A 12 29.77 -1.48 -3.00
N LEU A 13 30.64 -2.32 -3.56
CA LEU A 13 30.23 -3.54 -4.27
C LEU A 13 29.37 -4.45 -3.37
N GLN A 14 29.71 -4.54 -2.09
CA GLN A 14 28.95 -5.29 -1.08
C GLN A 14 27.54 -4.70 -0.89
N THR A 15 27.42 -3.38 -0.80
CA THR A 15 26.12 -2.69 -0.71
C THR A 15 25.25 -2.99 -1.92
N LYS A 16 25.82 -2.99 -3.14
CA LYS A 16 25.09 -3.34 -4.37
C LYS A 16 24.60 -4.77 -4.37
N GLN A 17 25.43 -5.73 -3.93
CA GLN A 17 25.03 -7.13 -3.83
C GLN A 17 23.91 -7.34 -2.80
N LEU A 18 24.02 -6.70 -1.64
CA LEU A 18 23.02 -6.81 -0.59
C LEU A 18 21.67 -6.22 -1.01
N ASN A 19 21.68 -5.07 -1.71
CA ASN A 19 20.46 -4.50 -2.27
C ASN A 19 19.82 -5.42 -3.32
N LYS A 20 20.61 -6.07 -4.18
CA LYS A 20 20.08 -7.05 -5.14
C LYS A 20 19.42 -8.25 -4.45
N ILE A 21 20.02 -8.77 -3.38
CA ILE A 21 19.41 -9.86 -2.59
C ILE A 21 18.12 -9.39 -1.94
N LEU A 22 18.13 -8.19 -1.35
CA LEU A 22 16.96 -7.60 -0.71
C LEU A 22 15.81 -7.42 -1.71
N ASP A 23 16.10 -6.99 -2.95
CA ASP A 23 15.10 -6.88 -4.03
C ASP A 23 14.44 -8.22 -4.33
N ILE A 24 15.24 -9.27 -4.49
CA ILE A 24 14.73 -10.64 -4.70
C ILE A 24 13.87 -11.08 -3.51
N CYS A 25 14.27 -10.77 -2.27
CA CYS A 25 13.50 -11.11 -1.08
C CYS A 25 12.17 -10.35 -1.00
N ILE A 26 12.15 -9.04 -1.31
CA ILE A 26 10.93 -8.22 -1.34
C ILE A 26 9.97 -8.76 -2.40
N GLU A 27 10.45 -8.97 -3.62
CA GLU A 27 9.66 -9.48 -4.73
C GLU A 27 9.15 -10.92 -4.47
N GLY A 28 10.03 -11.80 -3.98
CA GLY A 28 9.68 -13.17 -3.59
C GLY A 28 8.67 -13.23 -2.44
N SER A 29 8.80 -12.33 -1.45
CA SER A 29 7.81 -12.23 -0.37
C SER A 29 6.43 -11.78 -0.88
N SER A 30 6.38 -10.99 -1.96
CA SER A 30 5.12 -10.62 -2.62
C SER A 30 4.46 -11.84 -3.26
N LEU A 31 5.23 -12.73 -3.91
CA LEU A 31 4.68 -13.96 -4.48
C LEU A 31 4.13 -14.90 -3.38
N ALA A 32 4.85 -15.07 -2.28
CA ALA A 32 4.36 -15.85 -1.14
C ALA A 32 3.10 -15.21 -0.53
N GLY A 33 3.11 -13.89 -0.36
CA GLY A 33 1.96 -13.13 0.12
C GLY A 33 0.73 -13.27 -0.77
N PHE A 34 0.91 -13.30 -2.10
CA PHE A 34 -0.19 -13.56 -3.04
C PHE A 34 -0.86 -14.91 -2.79
N VAL A 35 -0.05 -15.97 -2.62
CA VAL A 35 -0.55 -17.31 -2.30
C VAL A 35 -1.30 -17.32 -0.97
N PHE A 36 -0.76 -16.69 0.07
CA PHE A 36 -1.42 -16.63 1.37
C PHE A 36 -2.70 -15.80 1.36
N SER A 37 -2.75 -14.71 0.60
CA SER A 37 -3.99 -13.94 0.38
C SER A 37 -5.08 -14.78 -0.29
N LEU A 38 -4.73 -15.58 -1.31
CA LEU A 38 -5.67 -16.51 -1.95
C LEU A 38 -6.18 -17.56 -0.95
N LEU A 39 -5.27 -18.22 -0.25
CA LEU A 39 -5.61 -19.25 0.73
C LEU A 39 -6.50 -18.68 1.84
N GLN A 40 -6.18 -17.49 2.35
CA GLN A 40 -7.01 -16.82 3.35
C GLN A 40 -8.41 -16.51 2.81
N LEU A 41 -8.50 -15.98 1.58
CA LEU A 41 -9.79 -15.65 0.96
C LEU A 41 -10.69 -16.89 0.82
N PHE A 42 -10.14 -18.01 0.37
CA PHE A 42 -10.89 -19.26 0.20
C PHE A 42 -11.23 -19.98 1.51
N THR A 43 -10.56 -19.63 2.61
CA THR A 43 -10.78 -20.27 3.92
C THR A 43 -11.51 -19.37 4.91
N LEU A 44 -12.02 -18.21 4.47
CA LEU A 44 -12.85 -17.34 5.29
C LEU A 44 -14.04 -18.11 5.88
N GLY A 45 -14.16 -18.06 7.21
CA GLY A 45 -15.22 -18.76 7.95
C GLY A 45 -14.94 -20.24 8.26
N ALA A 46 -13.85 -20.82 7.74
CA ALA A 46 -13.43 -22.17 8.09
C ALA A 46 -12.64 -22.21 9.41
N SER A 47 -12.56 -23.38 10.07
CA SER A 47 -11.77 -23.57 11.29
C SER A 47 -10.27 -23.32 11.09
N SER A 48 -9.77 -23.52 9.85
CA SER A 48 -8.39 -23.24 9.46
C SER A 48 -8.12 -21.76 9.14
N SER A 49 -9.15 -20.90 9.10
CA SER A 49 -9.04 -19.48 8.76
C SER A 49 -8.01 -18.75 9.63
N SER A 50 -7.90 -19.09 10.92
CA SER A 50 -6.94 -18.44 11.82
C SER A 50 -5.49 -18.72 11.43
N PHE A 51 -5.17 -19.94 10.98
CA PHE A 51 -3.81 -20.29 10.54
C PHE A 51 -3.45 -19.55 9.25
N PHE A 52 -4.34 -19.55 8.26
CA PHE A 52 -4.11 -18.84 7.01
C PHE A 52 -4.05 -17.33 7.20
N TYR A 53 -4.80 -16.79 8.17
CA TYR A 53 -4.74 -15.37 8.51
C TYR A 53 -3.37 -15.00 9.11
N VAL A 54 -2.82 -15.84 9.99
CA VAL A 54 -1.46 -15.64 10.53
C VAL A 54 -0.42 -15.68 9.42
N LEU A 55 -0.52 -16.60 8.46
CA LEU A 55 0.38 -16.65 7.30
C LEU A 55 0.26 -15.40 6.43
N PHE A 56 -0.97 -14.97 6.15
CA PHE A 56 -1.25 -13.75 5.41
C PHE A 56 -0.62 -12.52 6.11
N VAL A 57 -0.92 -12.29 7.38
CA VAL A 57 -0.35 -11.17 8.15
C VAL A 57 1.17 -11.27 8.21
N SER A 58 1.73 -12.47 8.43
CA SER A 58 3.20 -12.66 8.45
C SER A 58 3.86 -12.28 7.13
N SER A 59 3.19 -12.54 6.00
CA SER A 59 3.69 -12.13 4.69
C SER A 59 3.65 -10.62 4.46
N VAL A 60 2.59 -9.95 4.93
CA VAL A 60 2.50 -8.48 4.96
C VAL A 60 3.62 -7.90 5.79
N PHE A 61 3.83 -8.44 7.01
CA PHE A 61 4.92 -8.01 7.88
C PHE A 61 6.29 -8.19 7.23
N SER A 62 6.54 -9.36 6.62
CA SER A 62 7.81 -9.65 5.96
C SER A 62 8.06 -8.70 4.80
N TYR A 63 7.07 -8.50 3.93
CA TYR A 63 7.16 -7.62 2.77
C TYR A 63 7.52 -6.18 3.18
N HIS A 64 6.72 -5.58 4.06
CA HIS A 64 6.94 -4.18 4.44
C HIS A 64 8.19 -3.99 5.29
N THR A 65 8.56 -4.95 6.16
CA THR A 65 9.82 -4.86 6.92
C THR A 65 11.03 -4.81 5.99
N LEU A 66 11.06 -5.67 4.97
CA LEU A 66 12.14 -5.67 3.98
C LEU A 66 12.15 -4.37 3.15
N SER A 67 10.98 -3.85 2.77
CA SER A 67 10.85 -2.56 2.08
C SER A 67 11.31 -1.37 2.93
N ILE A 68 11.07 -1.39 4.25
CA ILE A 68 11.60 -0.38 5.19
C ILE A 68 13.12 -0.43 5.22
N VAL A 69 13.70 -1.63 5.31
CA VAL A 69 15.16 -1.78 5.30
C VAL A 69 15.74 -1.17 4.03
N LYS A 70 15.13 -1.43 2.88
CA LYS A 70 15.58 -0.89 1.59
C LYS A 70 15.42 0.63 1.50
N SER A 71 14.27 1.16 1.89
CA SER A 71 13.93 2.59 1.72
C SER A 71 14.61 3.48 2.74
N VAL A 72 14.73 3.02 3.99
CA VAL A 72 15.28 3.81 5.10
C VAL A 72 16.79 3.59 5.28
N PHE A 73 17.31 2.42 4.91
CA PHE A 73 18.73 2.07 5.02
C PHE A 73 19.32 1.58 3.68
N PRO A 74 19.26 2.37 2.58
CA PRO A 74 19.72 1.94 1.26
C PRO A 74 21.22 1.63 1.20
N ARG A 75 22.00 2.21 2.13
CA ARG A 75 23.44 1.95 2.30
C ARG A 75 23.76 1.08 3.51
N PHE A 76 22.74 0.58 4.22
CA PHE A 76 22.86 -0.16 5.48
C PHE A 76 23.57 0.64 6.59
N THR A 77 23.42 1.96 6.54
CA THR A 77 23.96 2.93 7.51
C THR A 77 22.86 3.87 7.98
N VAL A 78 22.93 4.35 9.22
CA VAL A 78 21.98 5.35 9.73
C VAL A 78 22.36 6.72 9.17
N GLU A 79 21.50 7.27 8.32
CA GLU A 79 21.68 8.59 7.72
C GLU A 79 21.09 9.71 8.59
N ALA A 80 21.52 10.95 8.34
CA ALA A 80 20.85 12.13 8.91
C ALA A 80 19.36 12.14 8.50
N GLY A 81 18.50 12.65 9.38
CA GLY A 81 17.05 12.64 9.15
C GLY A 81 16.39 11.26 9.23
N PHE A 82 17.07 10.22 9.72
CA PHE A 82 16.53 8.86 9.84
C PHE A 82 15.13 8.79 10.46
N LYS A 83 14.88 9.52 11.56
CA LYS A 83 13.58 9.53 12.26
C LYS A 83 12.45 10.02 11.35
N GLU A 84 12.71 11.05 10.55
CA GLU A 84 11.75 11.61 9.62
C GLU A 84 11.51 10.66 8.45
N LYS A 85 12.58 10.10 7.86
CA LYS A 85 12.47 9.06 6.82
C LYS A 85 11.66 7.85 7.28
N LEU A 86 11.89 7.38 8.50
CA LEU A 86 11.15 6.25 9.07
C LEU A 86 9.68 6.62 9.31
N PHE A 87 9.40 7.79 9.89
CA PHE A 87 8.04 8.22 10.18
C PHE A 87 7.21 8.48 8.91
N LEU A 88 7.84 8.99 7.84
CA LEU A 88 7.20 9.27 6.56
C LEU A 88 7.21 8.06 5.60
N CYS A 89 7.77 6.93 6.01
CA CYS A 89 7.81 5.71 5.21
C CYS A 89 6.45 5.02 5.19
N GLY A 90 5.87 4.86 3.99
CA GLY A 90 4.58 4.19 3.81
C GLY A 90 4.56 2.74 4.30
N ASP A 91 5.68 2.03 4.20
CA ASP A 91 5.74 0.64 4.68
C ASP A 91 5.60 0.56 6.21
N VAL A 92 6.11 1.54 6.97
CA VAL A 92 5.90 1.63 8.43
C VAL A 92 4.42 1.81 8.77
N HIS A 93 3.74 2.59 7.95
CA HIS A 93 2.31 2.85 8.08
C HIS A 93 1.50 1.57 7.85
N TYR A 94 1.77 0.84 6.77
CA TYR A 94 1.14 -0.45 6.51
C TYR A 94 1.41 -1.47 7.64
N LEU A 95 2.63 -1.52 8.20
CA LEU A 95 2.93 -2.36 9.36
C LEU A 95 2.14 -1.97 10.60
N THR A 96 1.96 -0.67 10.84
CA THR A 96 1.18 -0.17 11.98
C THR A 96 -0.27 -0.63 11.87
N ILE A 97 -0.86 -0.54 10.67
CA ILE A 97 -2.23 -1.03 10.41
C ILE A 97 -2.31 -2.55 10.55
N ALA A 98 -1.35 -3.30 10.01
CA ALA A 98 -1.30 -4.76 10.14
C ALA A 98 -1.21 -5.20 11.61
N ALA A 99 -0.40 -4.49 12.42
CA ALA A 99 -0.31 -4.71 13.86
C ALA A 99 -1.64 -4.42 14.57
N LEU A 100 -2.33 -3.32 14.22
CA LEU A 100 -3.64 -2.99 14.79
C LEU A 100 -4.71 -4.04 14.43
N PHE A 101 -4.73 -4.55 13.20
CA PHE A 101 -5.63 -5.65 12.84
C PHE A 101 -5.34 -6.92 13.63
N LEU A 102 -4.07 -7.27 13.81
CA LEU A 102 -3.68 -8.41 14.65
C LEU A 102 -4.10 -8.23 16.11
N LEU A 103 -3.85 -7.05 16.70
CA LEU A 103 -4.19 -6.74 18.09
C LEU A 103 -5.70 -6.68 18.34
N THR A 104 -6.47 -6.19 17.37
CA THR A 104 -7.94 -6.13 17.45
C THR A 104 -8.60 -7.48 17.14
N GLY A 105 -7.88 -8.39 16.48
CA GLY A 105 -8.43 -9.61 15.91
C GLY A 105 -9.35 -9.35 14.71
N ILE A 106 -9.26 -8.16 14.10
CA ILE A 106 -10.06 -7.83 12.92
C ILE A 106 -9.39 -8.43 11.68
N CYS A 107 -10.17 -9.13 10.87
CA CYS A 107 -9.75 -9.65 9.57
C CYS A 107 -10.62 -9.01 8.47
N PRO A 108 -10.29 -7.78 8.01
CA PRO A 108 -11.14 -7.09 7.04
C PRO A 108 -11.00 -7.73 5.66
N LEU A 109 -12.11 -8.13 5.07
CA LEU A 109 -12.15 -8.68 3.71
C LEU A 109 -11.49 -7.75 2.67
N LEU A 110 -11.77 -6.44 2.73
CA LEU A 110 -11.22 -5.48 1.77
C LEU A 110 -9.70 -5.34 1.89
N TYR A 111 -9.14 -5.57 3.08
CA TYR A 111 -7.70 -5.60 3.30
C TYR A 111 -7.05 -6.83 2.64
N ILE A 112 -7.67 -8.00 2.76
CA ILE A 112 -7.20 -9.21 2.07
C ILE A 112 -7.26 -9.01 0.55
N ILE A 113 -8.36 -8.43 0.04
CA ILE A 113 -8.53 -8.18 -1.39
C ILE A 113 -7.50 -7.15 -1.90
N SER A 114 -7.23 -6.06 -1.17
CA SER A 114 -6.23 -5.07 -1.60
C SER A 114 -4.84 -5.71 -1.71
N TYR A 115 -4.43 -6.49 -0.70
CA TYR A 115 -3.16 -7.20 -0.74
C TYR A 115 -3.14 -8.33 -1.76
N LEU A 116 -4.26 -8.98 -2.05
CA LEU A 116 -4.34 -9.95 -3.14
C LEU A 116 -3.97 -9.29 -4.48
N ILE A 117 -4.47 -8.08 -4.73
CA ILE A 117 -4.15 -7.33 -5.95
C ILE A 117 -2.70 -6.86 -5.93
N ILE A 118 -2.25 -6.22 -4.84
CA ILE A 118 -0.89 -5.67 -4.72
C ILE A 118 0.17 -6.77 -4.84
N PHE A 119 0.01 -7.85 -4.08
CA PHE A 119 0.90 -9.00 -4.14
C PHE A 119 0.75 -9.79 -5.43
N GLY A 120 -0.45 -9.83 -6.04
CA GLY A 120 -0.65 -10.44 -7.35
C GLY A 120 0.19 -9.75 -8.43
N VAL A 121 0.08 -8.42 -8.54
CA VAL A 121 0.86 -7.65 -9.52
C VAL A 121 2.36 -7.81 -9.29
N LYS A 122 2.83 -7.64 -8.05
CA LYS A 122 4.26 -7.75 -7.70
C LYS A 122 4.79 -9.17 -7.86
N GLY A 123 4.03 -10.17 -7.44
CA GLY A 123 4.38 -11.58 -7.52
C GLY A 123 4.43 -12.08 -8.96
N ILE A 124 3.47 -11.70 -9.81
CA ILE A 124 3.51 -12.02 -11.25
C ILE A 124 4.69 -11.31 -11.91
N SER A 125 4.93 -10.03 -11.61
CA SER A 125 6.11 -9.31 -12.11
C SER A 125 7.42 -10.00 -11.70
N PHE A 126 7.53 -10.49 -10.47
CA PHE A 126 8.68 -11.28 -10.01
C PHE A 126 8.87 -12.57 -10.81
N VAL A 127 7.78 -13.31 -11.05
CA VAL A 127 7.82 -14.53 -11.86
C VAL A 127 8.35 -14.22 -13.26
N ILE A 128 7.78 -13.20 -13.92
CA ILE A 128 8.11 -12.83 -15.30
C ILE A 128 9.53 -12.27 -15.42
N LYS A 129 9.92 -11.33 -14.56
CA LYS A 129 11.17 -10.56 -14.72
C LYS A 129 12.37 -11.21 -14.06
N THR A 130 12.14 -12.09 -13.09
CA THR A 130 13.22 -12.69 -12.29
C THR A 130 13.23 -14.20 -12.42
N LEU A 131 12.15 -14.90 -12.09
CA LEU A 131 12.17 -16.37 -12.07
C LEU A 131 12.29 -16.99 -13.47
N ILE A 132 11.49 -16.54 -14.45
CA ILE A 132 11.51 -17.11 -15.81
C ILE A 132 12.89 -16.94 -16.47
N PRO A 133 13.53 -15.76 -16.45
CA PRO A 133 14.90 -15.61 -16.96
C PRO A 133 15.91 -16.50 -16.24
N MET A 134 15.78 -16.69 -14.92
CA MET A 134 16.68 -17.57 -14.15
C MET A 134 16.58 -19.04 -14.54
N LEU A 135 15.45 -19.48 -15.11
CA LEU A 135 15.27 -20.85 -15.60
C LEU A 135 16.01 -21.11 -16.93
N ASN A 136 16.56 -20.07 -17.59
CA ASN A 136 17.29 -20.17 -18.86
C ASN A 136 16.56 -21.00 -19.94
N ASN A 137 15.22 -20.87 -20.02
CA ASN A 137 14.40 -21.60 -20.97
C ASN A 137 13.79 -20.65 -22.02
N PRO A 138 14.34 -20.63 -23.26
CA PRO A 138 13.90 -19.72 -24.32
C PRO A 138 12.41 -19.83 -24.66
N SER A 139 11.87 -21.05 -24.58
CA SER A 139 10.46 -21.30 -24.92
C SER A 139 9.47 -20.67 -23.93
N LEU A 140 9.91 -20.46 -22.69
CA LEU A 140 9.15 -19.70 -21.70
C LEU A 140 9.35 -18.20 -21.92
N SER A 141 10.58 -17.72 -22.08
CA SER A 141 10.86 -16.27 -22.20
C SER A 141 10.29 -15.61 -23.45
N GLU A 142 10.13 -16.35 -24.55
CA GLU A 142 9.58 -15.84 -25.81
C GLU A 142 8.07 -16.13 -25.97
N ASN A 143 7.41 -16.58 -24.90
CA ASN A 143 5.99 -16.92 -24.97
C ASN A 143 5.13 -15.63 -25.05
N PRO A 144 4.33 -15.42 -26.11
CA PRO A 144 3.51 -14.22 -26.26
C PRO A 144 2.45 -14.05 -25.16
N ALA A 145 2.09 -15.13 -24.44
CA ALA A 145 1.23 -15.04 -23.28
C ALA A 145 1.86 -14.25 -22.12
N ILE A 146 3.19 -14.28 -21.98
CA ILE A 146 3.91 -13.52 -20.95
C ILE A 146 3.77 -12.02 -21.23
N ASP A 147 3.96 -11.59 -22.48
CA ASP A 147 3.80 -10.19 -22.87
C ASP A 147 2.37 -9.68 -22.61
N GLN A 148 1.37 -10.53 -22.90
CA GLN A 148 -0.03 -10.21 -22.60
C GLN A 148 -0.29 -10.07 -21.10
N ILE A 149 0.28 -10.95 -20.28
CA ILE A 149 0.16 -10.88 -18.82
C ILE A 149 0.88 -9.63 -18.28
N GLU A 150 2.08 -9.32 -18.77
CA GLU A 150 2.82 -8.12 -18.37
C GLU A 150 2.06 -6.85 -18.73
N MET A 151 1.49 -6.79 -19.94
CA MET A 151 0.64 -5.69 -20.38
C MET A 151 -0.60 -5.56 -19.48
N LEU A 152 -1.24 -6.67 -19.11
CA LEU A 152 -2.40 -6.68 -18.23
C LEU A 152 -2.05 -6.13 -16.83
N ILE A 153 -1.03 -6.68 -16.16
CA ILE A 153 -0.66 -6.25 -14.80
C ILE A 153 -0.14 -4.81 -14.73
N SER A 154 0.36 -4.27 -15.86
CA SER A 154 0.83 -2.90 -15.98
C SER A 154 -0.30 -1.89 -16.19
N GLN A 155 -1.56 -2.33 -16.33
CA GLN A 155 -2.69 -1.42 -16.52
C GLN A 155 -2.95 -0.60 -15.25
N PRO A 156 -3.06 0.75 -15.36
CA PRO A 156 -3.35 1.61 -14.23
C PRO A 156 -4.64 1.26 -13.49
N ILE A 157 -5.62 0.67 -14.20
CA ILE A 157 -6.90 0.23 -13.63
C ILE A 157 -6.71 -0.74 -12.46
N ILE A 158 -5.70 -1.62 -12.51
CA ILE A 158 -5.47 -2.62 -11.46
C ILE A 158 -5.03 -1.93 -10.16
N THR A 159 -4.11 -0.97 -10.26
CA THR A 159 -3.69 -0.16 -9.09
C THR A 159 -4.81 0.73 -8.55
N LEU A 160 -5.69 1.20 -9.44
CA LEU A 160 -6.86 1.99 -9.06
C LEU A 160 -7.88 1.15 -8.27
N VAL A 161 -8.14 -0.09 -8.69
CA VAL A 161 -9.03 -1.02 -7.97
C VAL A 161 -8.52 -1.28 -6.54
N ALA A 162 -7.22 -1.52 -6.36
CA ALA A 162 -6.63 -1.67 -5.03
C ALA A 162 -6.87 -0.42 -4.17
N SER A 163 -6.69 0.77 -4.74
CA SER A 163 -6.93 2.05 -4.05
C SER A 163 -8.39 2.21 -3.62
N PHE A 164 -9.36 1.78 -4.45
CA PHE A 164 -10.77 1.75 -4.06
C PHE A 164 -11.03 0.79 -2.90
N CYS A 165 -10.45 -0.42 -2.93
CA CYS A 165 -10.58 -1.37 -1.81
C CYS A 165 -10.08 -0.76 -0.50
N GLU A 166 -8.93 -0.09 -0.54
CA GLU A 166 -8.33 0.52 0.64
C GLU A 166 -9.13 1.72 1.18
N ILE A 167 -9.77 2.50 0.31
CA ILE A 167 -10.67 3.58 0.76
C ILE A 167 -11.98 3.01 1.32
N LEU A 168 -12.59 2.03 0.64
CA LEU A 168 -13.80 1.35 1.12
C LEU A 168 -13.55 0.61 2.45
N LEU A 169 -12.31 0.21 2.73
CA LEU A 169 -11.93 -0.36 4.02
C LEU A 169 -12.18 0.60 5.19
N VAL A 170 -12.10 1.92 4.99
CA VAL A 170 -12.49 2.91 6.02
C VAL A 170 -13.96 2.72 6.41
N ILE A 171 -14.83 2.52 5.42
CA ILE A 171 -16.27 2.29 5.63
C ILE A 171 -16.50 0.96 6.35
N GLN A 172 -15.79 -0.10 5.93
CA GLN A 172 -15.86 -1.40 6.60
C GLN A 172 -15.42 -1.31 8.07
N LEU A 173 -14.33 -0.60 8.37
CA LEU A 173 -13.87 -0.39 9.74
C LEU A 173 -14.83 0.47 10.56
N LEU A 174 -15.52 1.43 9.94
CA LEU A 174 -16.56 2.20 10.60
C LEU A 174 -17.70 1.28 11.05
N PHE A 175 -18.19 0.41 10.17
CA PHE A 175 -19.20 -0.58 10.55
C PHE A 175 -18.71 -1.49 11.67
N ILE A 176 -17.47 -1.99 11.59
CA ILE A 176 -16.90 -2.84 12.65
C ILE A 176 -16.86 -2.08 13.98
N ALA A 177 -16.36 -0.84 14.00
CA ALA A 177 -16.29 -0.04 15.22
C ALA A 177 -17.68 0.26 15.82
N LEU A 178 -18.68 0.51 14.95
CA LEU A 178 -20.06 0.75 15.35
C LEU A 178 -20.78 -0.48 15.90
N PHE A 179 -20.37 -1.70 15.55
CA PHE A 179 -21.00 -2.92 16.06
C PHE A 179 -20.22 -3.56 17.22
N ASP A 180 -18.90 -3.47 17.21
CA ASP A 180 -18.02 -4.10 18.19
C ASP A 180 -17.78 -3.22 19.43
N PHE A 181 -17.82 -1.89 19.29
CA PHE A 181 -17.70 -0.89 20.37
C PHE A 181 -16.47 -0.99 21.28
N ARG A 182 -15.49 -1.86 20.99
CA ARG A 182 -14.24 -1.94 21.77
C ARG A 182 -13.38 -0.70 21.52
N PRO A 183 -12.75 -0.08 22.54
CA PRO A 183 -11.91 1.10 22.33
C PRO A 183 -10.80 0.88 21.27
N LEU A 184 -10.26 -0.33 21.21
CA LEU A 184 -9.21 -0.67 20.25
C LEU A 184 -9.69 -0.67 18.79
N THR A 185 -10.96 -0.97 18.52
CA THR A 185 -11.50 -0.90 17.15
C THR A 185 -11.73 0.54 16.70
N TRP A 186 -12.08 1.44 17.62
CA TRP A 186 -12.12 2.87 17.36
C TRP A 186 -10.74 3.45 17.09
N ILE A 187 -9.73 3.05 17.89
CA ILE A 187 -8.33 3.42 17.62
C ILE A 187 -7.93 2.94 16.22
N CYS A 188 -8.22 1.68 15.89
CA CYS A 188 -7.92 1.11 14.57
C CYS A 188 -8.58 1.89 13.43
N LEU A 189 -9.86 2.23 13.55
CA LEU A 189 -10.58 3.07 12.57
C LEU A 189 -9.94 4.45 12.43
N ILE A 190 -9.70 5.15 13.54
CA ILE A 190 -9.18 6.52 13.52
C ILE A 190 -7.76 6.52 12.93
N THR A 191 -6.90 5.61 13.36
CA THR A 191 -5.56 5.44 12.79
C THR A 191 -5.66 5.15 11.29
N TYR A 192 -6.46 4.18 10.87
CA TYR A 192 -6.57 3.85 9.44
C TYR A 192 -7.09 5.03 8.60
N ALA A 193 -8.12 5.74 9.07
CA ALA A 193 -8.68 6.90 8.37
C ALA A 193 -7.68 8.06 8.28
N LEU A 194 -6.97 8.38 9.36
CA LEU A 194 -5.94 9.42 9.35
C LEU A 194 -4.79 9.06 8.41
N TRP A 195 -4.38 7.80 8.38
CA TRP A 195 -3.34 7.33 7.48
C TRP A 195 -3.75 7.39 6.02
N GLN A 196 -4.99 7.02 5.71
CA GLN A 196 -5.54 7.16 4.36
C GLN A 196 -5.52 8.61 3.87
N LEU A 197 -5.96 9.54 4.72
CA LEU A 197 -6.05 10.95 4.35
C LEU A 197 -4.70 11.69 4.38
N ALA A 198 -3.86 11.40 5.38
CA ALA A 198 -2.60 12.10 5.55
C ALA A 198 -1.51 11.55 4.61
N PHE A 199 -1.41 10.22 4.50
CA PHE A 199 -0.34 9.56 3.77
C PHE A 199 -0.77 9.13 2.37
N LEU A 200 -1.74 8.22 2.24
CA LEU A 200 -2.02 7.60 0.95
C LEU A 200 -2.58 8.59 -0.07
N PHE A 201 -3.42 9.53 0.37
CA PHE A 201 -3.89 10.60 -0.50
C PHE A 201 -2.74 11.50 -1.02
N SER A 202 -1.70 11.75 -0.22
CA SER A 202 -0.63 12.68 -0.57
C SER A 202 0.54 12.04 -1.32
N THR A 203 0.80 10.75 -1.09
CA THR A 203 1.98 10.06 -1.64
C THR A 203 1.65 9.03 -2.73
N ASN A 204 0.38 8.73 -2.98
CA ASN A 204 -0.03 7.71 -3.95
C ASN A 204 -1.04 8.25 -4.98
N ASP A 205 -0.60 8.32 -6.24
CA ASP A 205 -1.42 8.81 -7.36
C ASP A 205 -2.70 8.02 -7.57
N GLY A 206 -2.66 6.70 -7.37
CA GLY A 206 -3.82 5.83 -7.45
C GLY A 206 -4.89 6.21 -6.43
N HIS A 207 -4.46 6.49 -5.19
CA HIS A 207 -5.34 6.95 -4.12
C HIS A 207 -5.89 8.35 -4.37
N SER A 208 -5.04 9.28 -4.79
CA SER A 208 -5.46 10.65 -5.13
C SER A 208 -6.53 10.63 -6.24
N ARG A 209 -6.34 9.81 -7.28
CA ARG A 209 -7.33 9.62 -8.35
C ARG A 209 -8.61 8.96 -7.84
N ALA A 210 -8.51 7.86 -7.09
CA ALA A 210 -9.68 7.17 -6.54
C ALA A 210 -10.51 8.10 -5.65
N TRP A 211 -9.85 8.87 -4.78
CA TRP A 211 -10.52 9.86 -3.94
C TRP A 211 -11.21 10.94 -4.75
N THR A 212 -10.57 11.45 -5.80
CA THR A 212 -11.16 12.47 -6.68
C THR A 212 -12.42 11.94 -7.36
N ILE A 213 -12.40 10.68 -7.84
CA ILE A 213 -13.56 10.03 -8.46
C ILE A 213 -14.71 9.92 -7.44
N MET A 214 -14.43 9.40 -6.24
CA MET A 214 -15.46 9.26 -5.20
C MET A 214 -16.02 10.59 -4.74
N ALA A 215 -15.16 11.59 -4.50
CA ALA A 215 -15.60 12.92 -4.12
C ALA A 215 -16.50 13.55 -5.20
N THR A 216 -16.16 13.37 -6.48
CA THR A 216 -16.99 13.83 -7.60
C THR A 216 -18.35 13.14 -7.61
N SER A 217 -18.39 11.81 -7.51
CA SER A 217 -19.65 11.06 -7.45
C SER A 217 -20.50 11.43 -6.22
N LEU A 218 -19.88 11.68 -5.07
CA LEU A 218 -20.58 12.13 -3.87
C LEU A 218 -21.15 13.54 -4.02
N ARG A 219 -20.42 14.46 -4.67
CA ARG A 219 -20.93 15.80 -5.01
C ARG A 219 -22.09 15.74 -6.01
N GLU A 220 -22.04 14.85 -6.99
CA GLU A 220 -23.16 14.64 -7.91
C GLU A 220 -24.41 14.11 -7.18
N LEU A 221 -24.23 13.22 -6.20
CA LEU A 221 -25.32 12.75 -5.34
C LEU A 221 -25.84 13.85 -4.40
N ALA A 222 -24.94 14.67 -3.84
CA ALA A 222 -25.26 15.84 -3.02
C ALA A 222 -26.11 16.85 -3.80
N ALA A 223 -25.72 17.16 -5.04
CA ALA A 223 -26.43 18.06 -5.93
C ALA A 223 -27.85 17.57 -6.27
N LYS A 224 -28.02 16.24 -6.41
CA LYS A 224 -29.34 15.61 -6.61
C LYS A 224 -30.23 15.64 -5.37
N ASN A 225 -29.65 15.84 -4.17
CA ASN A 225 -30.34 15.80 -2.88
C ASN A 225 -29.99 17.03 -2.02
N SER A 226 -30.01 18.20 -2.66
CA SER A 226 -29.56 19.47 -2.09
C SER A 226 -30.33 19.89 -0.84
N GLU A 227 -31.59 19.49 -0.70
CA GLU A 227 -32.44 19.86 0.44
C GLU A 227 -32.20 19.00 1.68
N THR A 228 -31.65 17.80 1.55
CA THR A 228 -31.53 16.85 2.67
C THR A 228 -30.13 16.86 3.29
N TYR A 229 -29.11 16.56 2.48
CA TYR A 229 -27.74 16.39 2.98
C TYR A 229 -26.68 17.04 2.09
N GLY A 230 -27.06 17.61 0.95
CA GLY A 230 -26.12 18.18 -0.02
C GLY A 230 -25.11 19.17 0.59
N PRO A 231 -25.54 20.24 1.27
CA PRO A 231 -24.63 21.23 1.83
C PRO A 231 -23.67 20.68 2.90
N GLN A 232 -24.13 19.70 3.69
CA GLN A 232 -23.32 19.08 4.73
C GLN A 232 -22.26 18.17 4.10
N LEU A 233 -22.65 17.39 3.10
CA LEU A 233 -21.74 16.48 2.38
C LEU A 233 -20.66 17.26 1.64
N ASP A 234 -21.02 18.34 0.93
CA ASP A 234 -20.06 19.20 0.25
C ASP A 234 -19.04 19.81 1.24
N SER A 235 -19.52 20.33 2.38
CA SER A 235 -18.65 20.88 3.42
C SER A 235 -17.67 19.84 3.99
N VAL A 236 -18.11 18.60 4.18
CA VAL A 236 -17.24 17.51 4.64
C VAL A 236 -16.19 17.16 3.59
N LEU A 237 -16.58 17.05 2.32
CA LEU A 237 -15.64 16.75 1.23
C LEU A 237 -14.58 17.84 1.06
N ASP A 238 -14.95 19.11 1.19
CA ASP A 238 -14.01 20.23 1.12
C ASP A 238 -13.01 20.20 2.29
N LYS A 239 -13.48 19.95 3.51
CA LYS A 239 -12.60 19.79 4.69
C LYS A 239 -11.62 18.62 4.55
N ILE A 240 -12.08 17.49 4.01
CA ILE A 240 -11.22 16.34 3.74
C ILE A 240 -10.16 16.71 2.69
N GLY A 241 -10.56 17.38 1.61
CA GLY A 241 -9.65 17.84 0.56
C GLY A 241 -8.59 18.83 1.08
N ASP A 242 -8.98 19.77 1.92
CA ASP A 242 -8.07 20.76 2.50
C ASP A 242 -7.12 20.15 3.55
N PHE A 243 -7.61 19.18 4.34
CA PHE A 243 -6.73 18.38 5.21
C PHE A 243 -5.67 17.65 4.39
N GLY A 244 -6.09 16.95 3.31
CA GLY A 244 -5.17 16.23 2.43
C GLY A 244 -4.12 17.15 1.79
N LYS A 245 -4.52 18.33 1.30
CA LYS A 245 -3.57 19.33 0.76
C LYS A 245 -2.57 19.82 1.81
N THR A 246 -3.02 19.99 3.05
CA THR A 246 -2.16 20.43 4.16
C THR A 246 -1.14 19.35 4.50
N THR A 247 -1.56 18.09 4.58
CA THR A 247 -0.66 16.98 4.89
C THR A 247 0.35 16.69 3.78
N THR A 248 0.01 16.95 2.51
CA THR A 248 0.97 16.85 1.40
C THR A 248 2.20 17.75 1.59
N GLN A 249 2.07 18.87 2.33
CA GLN A 249 3.20 19.75 2.62
C GLN A 249 4.23 19.12 3.58
N TRP A 250 3.85 18.07 4.32
CA TRP A 250 4.72 17.38 5.27
C TRP A 250 5.49 16.21 4.66
N TYR A 251 5.05 15.72 3.51
CA TYR A 251 5.78 14.70 2.79
C TYR A 251 6.73 15.38 1.81
N PRO A 252 8.02 15.00 1.77
CA PRO A 252 8.90 15.48 0.73
C PRO A 252 8.22 15.14 -0.59
N SER A 253 7.87 16.17 -1.35
CA SER A 253 7.32 16.01 -2.67
C SER A 253 8.28 15.10 -3.43
N HIS A 254 7.86 13.89 -3.76
CA HIS A 254 8.41 13.24 -4.93
C HIS A 254 8.37 14.28 -6.04
N ASP A 255 9.48 14.43 -6.76
CA ASP A 255 9.68 15.25 -7.95
C ASP A 255 8.48 15.20 -8.91
N LEU A 256 7.39 15.89 -8.57
CA LEU A 256 6.14 15.93 -9.34
C LEU A 256 6.25 16.94 -10.49
N LYS A 257 7.47 17.36 -10.83
CA LYS A 257 7.80 18.25 -11.93
C LYS A 257 9.22 17.95 -12.42
N ILE A 258 9.36 17.02 -13.36
CA ILE A 258 10.26 16.98 -14.52
C ILE A 258 10.08 15.55 -15.06
N HIS A 259 9.62 15.38 -16.30
CA HIS A 259 9.35 14.12 -17.05
C HIS A 259 7.89 13.87 -17.49
N LEU A 260 7.04 14.91 -17.48
CA LEU A 260 6.03 15.07 -18.53
C LEU A 260 6.52 16.16 -19.51
N GLN A 261 7.57 15.82 -20.25
CA GLN A 261 7.90 16.34 -21.57
C GLN A 261 8.32 15.16 -22.43
#